data_AF-A0A4U0GXM0-F1
#
_entry.id   AF-A0A4U0GXM0-F1
#
_cell.length_a   1.000
_cell.length_b   1.000
_cell.length_c   1.000
_cell.angle_alpha   90.00
_cell.angle_beta   90.00
_cell.angle_gamma   90.00
#
_symmetry.space_group_name_H-M   'P 1'
#
loop_
_entity.id
_entity.type
_entity.pdbx_description
1 polymer ?
#
loop_
_entity_poly.entity_id
_entity_poly.type
_entity_poly.pdbx_seq_one_letter_code
_entity_poly.pdbx_strand_id
1 'polypeptide(L)'
;MKKYLYPVAYLFLLIGTGVLGSCSKEYETAPTPYTEITSFKIGYYNGQDTIAGIIDGSTIHIVWPGSTEWPIPETVNPEITVSRNATVSPASGASIPLEDGTTYTVTAQNGTAKTYTIKLINGALLPSFVDETAINVQVGAKYTINLFNTAGDGSDSLFLVNDNNEEFKVIHSAQVSVGGINFIADQPDGSGIPAGDYYAKVVNKYNVPVKSSTKMITVTEEPSVPYIYFNHTQTIEVKRGETFTVPIRHYGEQYSINRSRFYYIDPGTGYISFLTLNYMGANEAYNEVSFQVPADAPTGINLESDPGLQIRLTYQGSNLATNGTGYYPHNIKIVE
;
A
#
# COMPACT_ATOMS: atom_id res chain seq x y z
N MET A 1 -36.09 -104.74 66.90
CA MET A 1 -37.21 -105.30 66.12
C MET A 1 -37.61 -104.30 65.04
N LYS A 2 -37.80 -104.81 63.83
CA LYS A 2 -38.02 -104.12 62.55
C LYS A 2 -39.12 -103.05 62.58
N LYS A 3 -38.91 -101.93 61.89
CA LYS A 3 -39.94 -101.33 61.02
C LYS A 3 -39.30 -100.82 59.73
N TYR A 4 -39.87 -101.29 58.63
CA TYR A 4 -39.58 -100.97 57.23
C TYR A 4 -40.26 -99.66 56.80
N LEU A 5 -39.96 -99.26 55.56
CA LEU A 5 -40.79 -98.59 54.54
C LEU A 5 -40.47 -97.11 54.22
N TYR A 6 -39.83 -96.92 53.06
CA TYR A 6 -40.10 -95.82 52.10
C TYR A 6 -41.28 -96.26 51.18
N PRO A 7 -41.86 -95.43 50.28
CA PRO A 7 -41.72 -93.98 50.02
C PRO A 7 -43.10 -93.26 49.91
N VAL A 8 -43.14 -91.96 49.59
CA VAL A 8 -44.03 -91.35 48.55
C VAL A 8 -43.74 -89.84 48.49
N ALA A 9 -43.67 -89.35 47.26
CA ALA A 9 -43.25 -88.04 46.82
C ALA A 9 -44.15 -86.88 47.27
N TYR A 10 -43.54 -85.69 47.46
CA TYR A 10 -44.17 -84.44 47.08
C TYR A 10 -43.11 -83.47 46.54
N LEU A 11 -43.29 -83.14 45.26
CA LEU A 11 -42.62 -82.10 44.51
C LEU A 11 -43.09 -80.75 45.07
N PHE A 12 -42.19 -79.95 45.66
CA PHE A 12 -42.45 -78.54 45.93
C PHE A 12 -41.31 -77.69 45.37
N LEU A 13 -41.73 -76.88 44.39
CA LEU A 13 -41.01 -75.81 43.71
C LEU A 13 -40.66 -74.71 44.72
N LEU A 14 -39.37 -74.46 44.96
CA LEU A 14 -38.90 -73.26 45.67
C LEU A 14 -37.97 -72.48 44.76
N ILE A 15 -38.53 -71.37 44.30
CA ILE A 15 -37.95 -70.35 43.44
C ILE A 15 -36.77 -69.73 44.18
N GLY A 16 -35.55 -70.10 43.78
CA GLY A 16 -34.36 -69.34 44.14
C GLY A 16 -34.36 -68.05 43.33
N THR A 17 -34.70 -66.93 43.98
CA THR A 17 -34.48 -65.59 43.45
C THR A 17 -32.98 -65.36 43.32
N GLY A 18 -32.42 -65.73 42.16
CA GLY A 18 -31.10 -65.30 41.73
C GLY A 18 -31.14 -63.79 41.51
N VAL A 19 -30.49 -63.05 42.39
CA VAL A 19 -30.19 -61.63 42.18
C VAL A 19 -29.24 -61.56 40.98
N LEU A 20 -29.79 -61.31 39.80
CA LEU A 20 -29.00 -60.91 38.64
C LEU A 20 -28.49 -59.49 38.91
N GLY A 21 -27.31 -59.41 39.52
CA GLY A 21 -26.52 -58.19 39.51
C GLY A 21 -26.12 -57.87 38.08
N SER A 22 -26.95 -57.09 37.38
CA SER A 22 -26.57 -56.42 36.15
C SER A 22 -25.54 -55.35 36.51
N CYS A 23 -24.27 -55.73 36.56
CA CYS A 23 -23.18 -54.77 36.46
C CYS A 23 -23.26 -54.11 35.07
N SER A 24 -23.91 -52.95 34.97
CA SER A 24 -23.59 -52.01 33.91
C SER A 24 -22.17 -51.54 34.19
N LYS A 25 -21.18 -52.13 33.50
CA LYS A 25 -19.83 -51.54 33.47
C LYS A 25 -19.98 -50.17 32.81
N GLU A 26 -19.99 -49.13 33.63
CA GLU A 26 -19.73 -47.78 33.17
C GLU A 26 -18.28 -47.78 32.69
N TYR A 27 -18.09 -47.77 31.37
CA TYR A 27 -16.76 -47.64 30.79
C TYR A 27 -16.36 -46.18 30.93
N GLU A 28 -15.67 -45.83 32.03
CA GLU A 28 -15.00 -44.54 32.11
C GLU A 28 -13.99 -44.46 30.97
N THR A 29 -14.26 -43.58 30.01
CA THR A 29 -13.35 -43.38 28.88
C THR A 29 -12.14 -42.63 29.39
N ALA A 30 -10.96 -43.24 29.29
CA ALA A 30 -9.71 -42.63 29.75
C ALA A 30 -9.49 -41.26 29.06
N PRO A 31 -9.08 -40.21 29.80
CA PRO A 31 -8.81 -38.90 29.23
C PRO A 31 -7.78 -38.97 28.09
N THR A 32 -8.11 -38.40 26.93
CA THR A 32 -7.24 -38.47 25.74
C THR A 32 -6.08 -37.47 25.81
N PRO A 33 -4.88 -37.80 25.27
CA PRO A 33 -3.68 -36.95 25.31
C PRO A 33 -3.50 -36.00 24.11
N TYR A 34 -4.46 -35.91 23.19
CA TYR A 34 -4.28 -35.22 21.92
C TYR A 34 -4.32 -33.70 22.07
N THR A 35 -3.31 -33.02 21.52
CA THR A 35 -3.10 -31.57 21.62
C THR A 35 -2.96 -30.90 20.24
N GLU A 36 -3.50 -31.53 19.19
CA GLU A 36 -3.32 -31.05 17.82
C GLU A 36 -4.28 -29.91 17.47
N ILE A 37 -3.76 -28.87 16.80
CA ILE A 37 -4.57 -27.94 15.99
C ILE A 37 -4.81 -28.61 14.64
N THR A 38 -6.08 -28.83 14.29
CA THR A 38 -6.47 -29.50 13.04
C THR A 38 -6.95 -28.52 11.97
N SER A 39 -7.32 -27.30 12.35
CA SER A 39 -7.64 -26.20 11.44
C SER A 39 -7.34 -24.87 12.11
N PHE A 40 -6.75 -23.95 11.36
CA PHE A 40 -6.55 -22.56 11.75
C PHE A 40 -6.93 -21.68 10.57
N LYS A 41 -7.93 -20.82 10.73
CA LYS A 41 -8.45 -19.97 9.65
C LYS A 41 -8.58 -18.54 10.10
N ILE A 42 -8.24 -17.59 9.23
CA ILE A 42 -8.44 -16.16 9.46
C ILE A 42 -9.37 -15.64 8.36
N GLY A 43 -10.39 -14.87 8.74
CA GLY A 43 -11.23 -14.16 7.76
C GLY A 43 -10.42 -13.12 6.99
N TYR A 44 -10.57 -13.09 5.67
CA TYR A 44 -9.90 -12.18 4.75
C TYR A 44 -10.93 -11.43 3.89
N TYR A 45 -10.55 -10.24 3.40
CA TYR A 45 -11.38 -9.39 2.54
C TYR A 45 -12.80 -9.20 3.11
N ASN A 46 -12.89 -8.64 4.32
CA ASN A 46 -14.14 -8.46 5.07
C ASN A 46 -14.98 -9.75 5.24
N GLY A 47 -14.30 -10.89 5.36
CA GLY A 47 -14.92 -12.21 5.54
C GLY A 47 -15.43 -12.85 4.24
N GLN A 48 -15.14 -12.26 3.08
CA GLN A 48 -15.48 -12.85 1.78
C GLN A 48 -14.53 -13.98 1.37
N ASP A 49 -13.37 -14.09 2.02
CA ASP A 49 -12.39 -15.14 1.80
C ASP A 49 -11.74 -15.57 3.12
N THR A 50 -10.90 -16.60 3.10
CA THR A 50 -10.21 -17.14 4.28
C THR A 50 -8.76 -17.47 4.02
N ILE A 51 -7.89 -17.04 4.92
CA ILE A 51 -6.48 -17.46 4.96
C ILE A 51 -6.39 -18.71 5.83
N ALA A 52 -5.88 -19.81 5.26
CA ALA A 52 -5.61 -21.03 5.99
C ALA A 52 -4.19 -21.01 6.58
N GLY A 53 -4.07 -21.20 7.89
CA GLY A 53 -2.80 -21.45 8.54
C GLY A 53 -2.30 -22.87 8.25
N ILE A 54 -1.03 -22.99 7.87
CA ILE A 54 -0.38 -24.28 7.62
C ILE A 54 0.29 -24.72 8.93
N ILE A 55 -0.12 -25.88 9.45
CA ILE A 55 0.42 -26.41 10.71
C ILE A 55 1.61 -27.33 10.40
N ASP A 56 2.79 -26.97 10.91
CA ASP A 56 4.01 -27.79 10.85
C ASP A 56 4.58 -27.96 12.27
N GLY A 57 4.37 -29.14 12.85
CA GLY A 57 4.77 -29.45 14.23
C GLY A 57 4.06 -28.56 15.26
N SER A 58 4.79 -27.61 15.82
CA SER A 58 4.31 -26.59 16.77
C SER A 58 4.29 -25.17 16.15
N THR A 59 4.43 -25.06 14.83
CA THR A 59 4.42 -23.77 14.13
C THR A 59 3.15 -23.64 13.30
N ILE A 60 2.52 -22.47 13.37
CA ILE A 60 1.39 -22.07 12.54
C ILE A 60 1.92 -21.07 11.52
N HIS A 61 2.13 -21.52 10.29
CA HIS A 61 2.57 -20.66 9.21
C HIS A 61 1.37 -19.92 8.62
N ILE A 62 1.38 -18.60 8.69
CA ILE A 62 0.36 -17.75 8.09
C ILE A 62 1.02 -16.99 6.94
N VAL A 63 0.61 -17.29 5.71
CA VAL A 63 1.02 -16.49 4.54
C VAL A 63 -0.05 -15.42 4.34
N TRP A 64 0.26 -14.18 4.73
CA TRP A 64 -0.66 -13.07 4.55
C TRP A 64 -0.69 -12.65 3.08
N PRO A 65 -1.83 -12.75 2.38
CA PRO A 65 -1.92 -12.40 0.96
C PRO A 65 -1.83 -10.89 0.78
N GLY A 66 -0.96 -10.47 -0.14
CA GLY A 66 -0.87 -9.09 -0.65
C GLY A 66 -0.20 -9.12 -2.01
N SER A 67 -0.90 -8.76 -3.08
CA SER A 67 -0.29 -8.76 -4.42
C SER A 67 0.67 -7.59 -4.59
N THR A 68 0.30 -6.42 -4.08
CA THR A 68 1.08 -5.17 -4.18
C THR A 68 0.86 -4.26 -2.98
N GLU A 69 -0.30 -4.34 -2.31
CA GLU A 69 -0.67 -3.46 -1.19
C GLU A 69 -1.67 -4.14 -0.25
N TRP A 70 -1.82 -3.52 0.92
CA TRP A 70 -2.81 -3.68 2.00
C TRP A 70 -2.21 -4.24 3.30
N PRO A 71 -2.41 -3.51 4.43
CA PRO A 71 -1.63 -3.77 5.63
C PRO A 71 -1.99 -5.15 6.16
N ILE A 72 -0.98 -5.81 6.72
CA ILE A 72 -1.22 -6.86 7.70
C ILE A 72 -1.99 -6.18 8.85
N PRO A 73 -3.20 -6.63 9.18
CA PRO A 73 -3.93 -6.06 10.30
C PRO A 73 -3.17 -6.36 11.59
N GLU A 74 -3.13 -5.40 12.51
CA GLU A 74 -2.47 -5.59 13.81
C GLU A 74 -3.08 -6.74 14.60
N THR A 75 -4.39 -6.97 14.43
CA THR A 75 -5.11 -8.06 15.11
C THR A 75 -6.04 -8.81 14.18
N VAL A 76 -6.30 -10.07 14.52
CA VAL A 76 -7.24 -10.96 13.83
C VAL A 76 -8.05 -11.78 14.83
N ASN A 77 -9.13 -12.41 14.35
CA ASN A 77 -9.96 -13.33 15.13
C ASN A 77 -9.95 -14.73 14.48
N PRO A 78 -8.95 -15.59 14.77
CA PRO A 78 -8.84 -16.87 14.08
C PRO A 78 -9.90 -17.87 14.53
N GLU A 79 -10.43 -18.62 13.57
CA GLU A 79 -11.30 -19.77 13.82
C GLU A 79 -10.43 -21.04 13.90
N ILE A 80 -10.40 -21.65 15.09
CA ILE A 80 -9.45 -22.71 15.43
C ILE A 80 -10.22 -23.99 15.78
N THR A 81 -9.89 -25.09 15.10
CA THR A 81 -10.34 -26.42 15.48
C THR A 81 -9.18 -27.17 16.09
N VAL A 82 -9.41 -27.79 17.24
CA VAL A 82 -8.43 -28.63 17.94
C VAL A 82 -8.92 -30.07 18.04
N SER A 83 -8.03 -30.94 18.52
CA SER A 83 -8.33 -32.34 18.83
C SER A 83 -9.59 -32.47 19.69
N ARG A 84 -10.35 -33.54 19.48
CA ARG A 84 -11.57 -33.81 20.25
C ARG A 84 -11.28 -33.77 21.76
N ASN A 85 -12.16 -33.10 22.51
CA ASN A 85 -12.05 -32.87 23.96
C ASN A 85 -10.85 -32.04 24.43
N ALA A 86 -10.03 -31.48 23.52
CA ALA A 86 -9.02 -30.51 23.86
C ALA A 86 -9.60 -29.09 23.92
N THR A 87 -8.91 -28.19 24.61
CA THR A 87 -9.21 -26.75 24.64
C THR A 87 -8.01 -25.96 24.11
N VAL A 88 -8.24 -24.74 23.64
CA VAL A 88 -7.19 -23.85 23.13
C VAL A 88 -7.27 -22.49 23.83
N SER A 89 -6.11 -21.91 24.14
CA SER A 89 -5.97 -20.57 24.70
C SER A 89 -4.89 -19.79 23.94
N PRO A 90 -5.16 -18.58 23.40
CA PRO A 90 -6.47 -17.90 23.34
C PRO A 90 -7.56 -18.76 22.68
N ALA A 91 -8.81 -18.57 23.10
CA ALA A 91 -9.94 -19.32 22.56
C ALA A 91 -10.15 -19.02 21.07
N SER A 92 -10.71 -19.97 20.33
CA SER A 92 -11.15 -19.73 18.94
C SER A 92 -12.07 -18.50 18.88
N GLY A 93 -11.82 -17.60 17.93
CA GLY A 93 -12.53 -16.33 17.76
C GLY A 93 -12.01 -15.18 18.63
N ALA A 94 -11.10 -15.42 19.59
CA ALA A 94 -10.48 -14.35 20.36
C ALA A 94 -9.62 -13.44 19.46
N SER A 95 -9.64 -12.14 19.75
CA SER A 95 -8.76 -11.17 19.09
C SER A 95 -7.33 -11.39 19.57
N ILE A 96 -6.40 -11.53 18.63
CA ILE A 96 -4.98 -11.78 18.88
C ILE A 96 -4.12 -10.89 17.99
N PRO A 97 -2.91 -10.50 18.44
CA PRO A 97 -1.92 -9.87 17.57
C PRO A 97 -1.55 -10.79 16.40
N LEU A 98 -1.55 -10.26 15.18
CA LEU A 98 -1.04 -10.98 14.01
C LEU A 98 0.42 -10.62 13.78
N GLU A 99 1.30 -11.25 14.55
CA GLU A 99 2.75 -11.03 14.48
C GLU A 99 3.53 -12.33 14.75
N ASP A 100 4.79 -12.35 14.33
CA ASP A 100 5.70 -13.45 14.63
C ASP A 100 5.81 -13.65 16.14
N GLY A 101 5.68 -14.90 16.59
CA GLY A 101 5.83 -15.24 18.00
C GLY A 101 4.53 -15.28 18.81
N THR A 102 3.39 -14.85 18.26
CA THR A 102 2.09 -15.00 18.95
C THR A 102 1.81 -16.48 19.22
N THR A 103 1.38 -16.82 20.45
CA THR A 103 1.29 -18.21 20.89
C THR A 103 -0.14 -18.67 21.18
N TYR A 104 -0.36 -19.96 20.98
CA TYR A 104 -1.53 -20.70 21.43
C TYR A 104 -1.09 -21.88 22.28
N THR A 105 -1.88 -22.23 23.29
CA THR A 105 -1.69 -23.45 24.07
C THR A 105 -2.91 -24.33 23.90
N VAL A 106 -2.70 -25.55 23.39
CA VAL A 106 -3.73 -26.58 23.31
C VAL A 106 -3.55 -27.54 24.48
N THR A 107 -4.59 -27.66 25.32
CA THR A 107 -4.61 -28.53 26.48
C THR A 107 -5.54 -29.71 26.21
N ALA A 108 -5.00 -30.92 26.25
CA ALA A 108 -5.74 -32.16 26.08
C ALA A 108 -6.63 -32.46 27.30
N GLN A 109 -7.56 -33.39 27.14
CA GLN A 109 -8.45 -33.84 28.22
C GLN A 109 -7.69 -34.38 29.44
N ASN A 110 -6.52 -34.99 29.24
CA ASN A 110 -5.67 -35.50 30.32
C ASN A 110 -4.75 -34.44 30.96
N GLY A 111 -4.84 -33.18 30.54
CA GLY A 111 -4.01 -32.07 31.03
C GLY A 111 -2.66 -31.88 30.32
N THR A 112 -2.29 -32.75 29.38
CA THR A 112 -1.10 -32.54 28.54
C THR A 112 -1.29 -31.28 27.71
N ALA A 113 -0.28 -30.42 27.63
CA ALA A 113 -0.34 -29.18 26.86
C ALA A 113 0.73 -29.15 25.76
N LYS A 114 0.38 -28.52 24.63
CA LYS A 114 1.30 -28.22 23.54
C LYS A 114 1.15 -26.76 23.16
N THR A 115 2.27 -26.04 23.10
CA THR A 115 2.31 -24.65 22.66
C THR A 115 2.57 -24.61 21.17
N TYR A 116 1.82 -23.77 20.48
CA TYR A 116 1.99 -23.42 19.08
C TYR A 116 2.40 -21.97 18.96
N THR A 117 3.20 -21.65 17.95
CA THR A 117 3.67 -20.29 17.69
C THR A 117 3.36 -19.90 16.25
N ILE A 118 2.84 -18.70 16.06
CA ILE A 118 2.64 -18.10 14.74
C ILE A 118 3.99 -17.74 14.14
N LYS A 119 4.16 -18.15 12.87
CA LYS A 119 5.16 -17.61 11.96
C LYS A 119 4.43 -16.92 10.81
N LEU A 120 4.50 -15.60 10.80
CA LEU A 120 3.86 -14.73 9.83
C LEU A 120 4.80 -14.50 8.64
N ILE A 121 4.28 -14.77 7.45
CA ILE A 121 4.97 -14.54 6.19
C ILE A 121 4.18 -13.47 5.47
N ASN A 122 4.80 -12.31 5.27
CA ASN A 122 4.22 -11.27 4.43
C ASN A 122 4.32 -11.68 2.97
N GLY A 123 3.18 -11.91 2.32
CA GLY A 123 3.11 -12.22 0.89
C GLY A 123 3.20 -10.99 -0.02
N ALA A 124 3.23 -9.77 0.54
CA ALA A 124 3.38 -8.55 -0.22
C ALA A 124 4.65 -8.57 -1.09
N LEU A 125 4.47 -8.35 -2.38
CA LEU A 125 5.58 -8.13 -3.29
C LEU A 125 6.12 -6.71 -3.08
N LEU A 126 7.44 -6.59 -2.89
CA LEU A 126 8.09 -5.30 -2.86
C LEU A 126 8.19 -4.70 -4.27
N PRO A 127 8.22 -3.36 -4.39
CA PRO A 127 8.54 -2.71 -5.65
C PRO A 127 9.84 -3.26 -6.24
N SER A 128 9.90 -3.38 -7.57
CA SER A 128 11.13 -3.82 -8.25
C SER A 128 11.31 -3.08 -9.57
N PHE A 129 12.55 -2.74 -9.91
CA PHE A 129 12.89 -2.04 -11.13
C PHE A 129 12.77 -2.99 -12.33
N VAL A 130 12.10 -2.55 -13.41
CA VAL A 130 11.92 -3.37 -14.63
C VAL A 130 13.24 -3.53 -15.38
N ASP A 131 13.96 -2.43 -15.54
CA ASP A 131 15.32 -2.37 -16.02
C ASP A 131 16.10 -1.36 -15.17
N GLU A 132 17.40 -1.58 -15.02
CA GLU A 132 18.30 -0.66 -14.32
C GLU A 132 19.32 -0.06 -15.28
N THR A 133 18.89 0.24 -16.51
CA THR A 133 19.77 0.92 -17.46
C THR A 133 19.84 2.40 -17.08
N ALA A 134 21.05 2.96 -17.07
CA ALA A 134 21.23 4.36 -16.75
C ALA A 134 20.47 5.27 -17.72
N ILE A 135 19.61 6.14 -17.19
CA ILE A 135 18.97 7.22 -17.93
C ILE A 135 19.62 8.56 -17.56
N ASN A 136 19.83 9.41 -18.56
CA ASN A 136 20.27 10.78 -18.35
C ASN A 136 19.06 11.65 -18.05
N VAL A 137 19.10 12.38 -16.93
CA VAL A 137 18.04 13.28 -16.50
C VAL A 137 18.57 14.69 -16.31
N GLN A 138 17.78 15.65 -16.77
CA GLN A 138 18.00 17.08 -16.59
C GLN A 138 17.11 17.59 -15.45
N VAL A 139 17.66 18.45 -14.60
CA VAL A 139 16.90 19.06 -13.51
C VAL A 139 15.70 19.83 -14.08
N GLY A 140 14.52 19.58 -13.52
CA GLY A 140 13.27 20.23 -13.96
C GLY A 140 12.50 19.55 -15.10
N ALA A 141 13.08 18.54 -15.75
CA ALA A 141 12.40 17.77 -16.79
C ALA A 141 11.68 16.53 -16.23
N LYS A 142 10.63 16.08 -16.93
CA LYS A 142 9.81 14.91 -16.57
C LYS A 142 10.43 13.64 -17.16
N TYR A 143 10.54 12.62 -16.32
CA TYR A 143 11.05 11.29 -16.66
C TYR A 143 10.15 10.21 -16.05
N THR A 144 10.35 8.97 -16.48
CA THR A 144 9.64 7.80 -15.97
C THR A 144 10.68 6.75 -15.55
N ILE A 145 10.52 6.17 -14.37
CA ILE A 145 11.17 4.90 -14.00
C ILE A 145 10.10 3.81 -14.06
N ASN A 146 10.37 2.74 -14.81
CA ASN A 146 9.47 1.61 -14.87
C ASN A 146 9.69 0.67 -13.69
N LEU A 147 8.60 0.31 -13.01
CA LEU A 147 8.61 -0.52 -11.81
C LEU A 147 7.47 -1.55 -11.86
N PHE A 148 7.70 -2.72 -11.25
CA PHE A 148 6.65 -3.66 -10.86
C PHE A 148 6.27 -3.46 -9.39
N ASN A 149 5.06 -3.87 -9.04
CA ASN A 149 4.55 -3.94 -7.66
C ASN A 149 4.55 -2.60 -6.90
N THR A 150 4.39 -1.48 -7.62
CA THR A 150 4.14 -0.17 -6.99
C THR A 150 2.70 -0.08 -6.51
N ALA A 151 2.47 0.79 -5.54
CA ALA A 151 1.13 1.08 -5.07
C ALA A 151 0.24 1.69 -6.17
N GLY A 152 -0.99 1.20 -6.33
CA GLY A 152 -1.98 1.71 -7.28
C GLY A 152 -2.62 3.03 -6.86
N ASP A 153 -2.55 3.37 -5.57
CA ASP A 153 -2.81 4.73 -5.04
C ASP A 153 -1.57 5.67 -5.15
N GLY A 154 -0.46 5.10 -5.64
CA GLY A 154 0.92 5.60 -5.75
C GLY A 154 1.43 6.48 -4.61
N SER A 155 1.08 6.09 -3.41
CA SER A 155 1.68 6.61 -2.18
C SER A 155 3.17 6.25 -2.03
N ASP A 156 3.71 5.39 -2.89
CA ASP A 156 5.13 5.06 -2.98
C ASP A 156 5.99 6.27 -3.35
N SER A 157 7.03 6.55 -2.57
CA SER A 157 7.96 7.68 -2.80
C SER A 157 9.21 7.23 -3.55
N LEU A 158 9.75 8.10 -4.40
CA LEU A 158 11.00 7.88 -5.13
C LEU A 158 12.08 8.85 -4.64
N PHE A 159 13.29 8.34 -4.50
CA PHE A 159 14.48 9.07 -4.09
C PHE A 159 15.64 8.75 -5.01
N LEU A 160 16.51 9.74 -5.25
CA LEU A 160 17.84 9.51 -5.81
C LEU A 160 18.84 9.43 -4.65
N VAL A 161 19.75 8.45 -4.69
CA VAL A 161 20.71 8.20 -3.61
C VAL A 161 22.12 8.19 -4.18
N ASN A 162 22.99 9.07 -3.66
CA ASN A 162 24.39 9.16 -4.09
C ASN A 162 25.31 8.19 -3.32
N ASP A 163 26.61 8.25 -3.58
CA ASP A 163 27.62 7.38 -2.92
C ASP A 163 27.81 7.69 -1.43
N ASN A 164 27.45 8.89 -0.99
CA ASN A 164 27.48 9.28 0.42
C ASN A 164 26.22 8.83 1.19
N ASN A 165 25.29 8.13 0.53
CA ASN A 165 23.96 7.81 1.02
C ASN A 165 23.09 9.03 1.33
N GLU A 166 23.39 10.18 0.73
CA GLU A 166 22.49 11.32 0.75
C GLU A 166 21.30 11.04 -0.17
N GLU A 167 20.10 11.40 0.29
CA GLU A 167 18.86 11.08 -0.39
C GLU A 167 18.14 12.34 -0.85
N PHE A 168 17.80 12.36 -2.14
CA PHE A 168 17.11 13.46 -2.78
C PHE A 168 15.71 12.98 -3.16
N LYS A 169 14.69 13.41 -2.39
CA LYS A 169 13.30 13.08 -2.71
C LYS A 169 12.90 13.82 -3.99
N VAL A 170 12.65 13.07 -5.06
CA VAL A 170 12.18 13.66 -6.31
C VAL A 170 10.73 14.08 -6.19
N ILE A 171 10.31 14.98 -7.06
CA ILE A 171 8.91 15.38 -7.10
C ILE A 171 8.14 14.47 -8.07
N HIS A 172 6.98 13.98 -7.66
CA HIS A 172 6.10 13.15 -8.52
C HIS A 172 5.25 14.01 -9.45
N SER A 173 5.25 13.70 -10.75
CA SER A 173 4.47 14.44 -11.75
C SER A 173 3.14 13.77 -12.10
N ALA A 174 3.06 12.44 -12.03
CA ALA A 174 1.83 11.66 -12.13
C ALA A 174 2.11 10.20 -11.75
N GLN A 175 1.13 9.52 -11.16
CA GLN A 175 1.16 8.06 -11.05
C GLN A 175 0.60 7.47 -12.34
N VAL A 176 1.40 6.66 -13.03
CA VAL A 176 0.80 5.72 -13.99
C VAL A 176 0.20 4.59 -13.17
N SER A 177 -1.10 4.35 -13.33
CA SER A 177 -1.86 3.36 -12.56
C SER A 177 -1.27 1.95 -12.63
N VAL A 178 -0.36 1.70 -13.58
CA VAL A 178 0.41 0.47 -13.72
C VAL A 178 1.79 0.79 -14.35
N GLY A 179 2.88 0.40 -13.70
CA GLY A 179 4.16 0.14 -14.39
C GLY A 179 5.29 1.16 -14.22
N GLY A 180 5.13 2.23 -13.44
CA GLY A 180 6.24 3.16 -13.17
C GLY A 180 5.90 4.38 -12.33
N ILE A 181 6.92 5.18 -12.02
CA ILE A 181 6.79 6.48 -11.36
C ILE A 181 7.21 7.56 -12.34
N ASN A 182 6.31 8.49 -12.66
CA ASN A 182 6.70 9.71 -13.37
C ASN A 182 7.19 10.74 -12.36
N PHE A 183 8.38 11.27 -12.59
CA PHE A 183 9.03 12.19 -11.67
C PHE A 183 9.69 13.34 -12.42
N ILE A 184 9.99 14.40 -11.68
CA ILE A 184 10.87 15.48 -12.11
C ILE A 184 12.14 15.38 -11.27
N ALA A 185 13.30 15.47 -11.93
CA ALA A 185 14.62 15.36 -11.31
C ALA A 185 14.98 16.65 -10.53
N ASP A 186 14.17 16.98 -9.53
CA ASP A 186 14.30 18.14 -8.66
C ASP A 186 13.65 17.83 -7.30
N GLN A 187 13.88 18.68 -6.30
CA GLN A 187 13.29 18.55 -4.96
C GLN A 187 12.13 19.53 -4.72
N PRO A 188 11.07 19.13 -3.99
CA PRO A 188 9.90 19.98 -3.75
C PRO A 188 10.20 21.34 -3.11
N ASP A 189 11.30 21.45 -2.37
CA ASP A 189 11.61 22.59 -1.52
C ASP A 189 12.40 23.72 -2.21
N GLY A 190 13.03 23.48 -3.35
CA GLY A 190 13.91 24.49 -3.97
C GLY A 190 15.32 24.01 -4.25
N SER A 191 15.79 23.02 -3.48
CA SER A 191 17.22 22.77 -3.28
C SER A 191 17.94 22.20 -4.49
N GLY A 192 17.21 21.63 -5.46
CA GLY A 192 17.81 20.99 -6.63
C GLY A 192 18.39 19.61 -6.31
N ILE A 193 18.86 18.93 -7.36
CA ILE A 193 19.64 17.70 -7.22
C ILE A 193 20.98 17.95 -7.91
N PRO A 194 22.12 17.78 -7.23
CA PRO A 194 23.43 17.94 -7.85
C PRO A 194 23.63 17.03 -9.07
N ALA A 195 24.52 17.42 -9.98
CA ALA A 195 24.91 16.54 -11.07
C ALA A 195 25.70 15.33 -10.54
N GLY A 196 25.52 14.18 -11.18
CA GLY A 196 26.18 12.94 -10.80
C GLY A 196 25.35 11.70 -11.07
N ASP A 197 25.91 10.55 -10.67
CA ASP A 197 25.27 9.25 -10.84
C ASP A 197 24.63 8.79 -9.52
N TYR A 198 23.38 8.33 -9.62
CA TYR A 198 22.52 8.02 -8.49
C TYR A 198 21.91 6.63 -8.63
N TYR A 199 21.79 5.95 -7.49
CA TYR A 199 20.86 4.84 -7.35
C TYR A 199 19.43 5.39 -7.24
N ALA A 200 18.45 4.66 -7.75
CA ALA A 200 17.06 4.93 -7.45
C ALA A 200 16.65 4.17 -6.19
N LYS A 201 15.88 4.80 -5.31
CA LYS A 201 15.29 4.15 -4.14
C LYS A 201 13.80 4.44 -4.10
N VAL A 202 13.00 3.39 -4.12
CA VAL A 202 11.56 3.47 -3.87
C VAL A 202 11.30 3.14 -2.41
N VAL A 203 10.54 3.97 -1.72
CA VAL A 203 10.01 3.68 -0.39
C VAL A 203 8.52 3.46 -0.56
N ASN A 204 8.06 2.24 -0.31
CA ASN A 204 6.65 1.94 -0.48
C ASN A 204 5.80 2.62 0.62
N LYS A 205 4.48 2.56 0.47
CA LYS A 205 3.53 3.14 1.43
C LYS A 205 3.61 2.64 2.87
N TYR A 206 4.29 1.52 3.10
CA TYR A 206 4.57 0.94 4.42
C TYR A 206 5.97 1.28 4.95
N ASN A 207 6.64 2.25 4.32
CA ASN A 207 8.00 2.67 4.65
C ASN A 207 9.08 1.59 4.43
N VAL A 208 8.83 0.62 3.57
CA VAL A 208 9.83 -0.40 3.19
C VAL A 208 10.62 0.11 1.98
N PRO A 209 11.96 0.30 2.10
CA PRO A 209 12.79 0.76 1.01
C PRO A 209 13.25 -0.37 0.09
N VAL A 210 13.28 -0.11 -1.22
CA VAL A 210 13.95 -0.91 -2.25
C VAL A 210 14.88 0.00 -3.03
N LYS A 211 16.16 -0.38 -3.13
CA LYS A 211 17.19 0.39 -3.84
C LYS A 211 17.62 -0.39 -5.09
N SER A 212 17.89 0.31 -6.18
CA SER A 212 18.44 -0.28 -7.40
C SER A 212 19.83 -0.88 -7.13
N SER A 213 20.18 -1.92 -7.87
CA SER A 213 21.50 -2.55 -7.80
C SER A 213 22.59 -1.74 -8.50
N THR A 214 22.21 -0.88 -9.44
CA THR A 214 23.12 0.00 -10.19
C THR A 214 22.72 1.47 -10.04
N LYS A 215 23.65 2.37 -10.41
CA LYS A 215 23.36 3.79 -10.56
C LYS A 215 22.60 4.02 -11.87
N MET A 216 21.29 3.82 -11.82
CA MET A 216 20.43 3.86 -13.00
C MET A 216 19.96 5.27 -13.39
N ILE A 217 20.41 6.32 -12.70
CA ILE A 217 20.09 7.71 -13.02
C ILE A 217 21.36 8.56 -13.02
N THR A 218 21.59 9.27 -14.11
CA THR A 218 22.65 10.28 -14.21
C THR A 218 22.00 11.65 -14.34
N VAL A 219 22.14 12.48 -13.30
CA VAL A 219 21.72 13.88 -13.34
C VAL A 219 22.80 14.66 -14.08
N THR A 220 22.47 15.26 -15.22
CA THR A 220 23.42 15.96 -16.09
C THR A 220 23.63 17.42 -15.65
N GLU A 221 24.81 17.98 -15.92
CA GLU A 221 25.12 19.41 -15.74
C GLU A 221 24.48 20.34 -16.79
N GLU A 222 23.64 19.80 -17.68
CA GLU A 222 22.95 20.58 -18.71
C GLU A 222 22.11 21.72 -18.08
N PRO A 223 22.12 22.92 -18.68
CA PRO A 223 21.38 24.06 -18.15
C PRO A 223 19.89 23.76 -18.08
N SER A 224 19.33 23.86 -16.87
CA SER A 224 17.91 23.64 -16.63
C SER A 224 17.06 24.64 -17.41
N VAL A 225 16.09 24.13 -18.18
CA VAL A 225 15.04 24.95 -18.78
C VAL A 225 14.13 25.45 -17.65
N PRO A 226 13.66 26.70 -17.66
CA PRO A 226 12.75 27.16 -16.62
C PRO A 226 11.48 26.31 -16.51
N TYR A 227 10.97 26.12 -15.30
CA TYR A 227 9.71 25.42 -15.04
C TYR A 227 9.01 25.99 -13.82
N ILE A 228 7.68 25.93 -13.86
CA ILE A 228 6.84 26.28 -12.72
C ILE A 228 6.87 25.13 -11.73
N TYR A 229 6.87 25.46 -10.44
CA TYR A 229 6.78 24.48 -9.37
C TYR A 229 5.78 24.96 -8.31
N PHE A 230 5.17 24.01 -7.61
CA PHE A 230 4.37 24.28 -6.43
C PHE A 230 4.79 23.30 -5.33
N ASN A 231 4.90 23.79 -4.10
CA ASN A 231 5.32 22.99 -2.95
C ASN A 231 4.15 22.71 -1.98
N HIS A 232 2.91 22.91 -2.42
CA HIS A 232 1.70 22.74 -1.60
C HIS A 232 0.57 22.08 -2.39
N THR A 233 -0.32 21.38 -1.69
CA THR A 233 -1.52 20.76 -2.28
C THR A 233 -2.74 21.68 -2.26
N GLN A 234 -2.63 22.87 -1.66
CA GLN A 234 -3.74 23.83 -1.54
C GLN A 234 -4.19 24.34 -2.92
N THR A 235 -5.51 24.47 -3.08
CA THR A 235 -6.13 25.04 -4.29
C THR A 235 -5.94 26.56 -4.28
N ILE A 236 -5.52 27.13 -5.41
CA ILE A 236 -5.46 28.58 -5.59
C ILE A 236 -6.75 29.00 -6.31
N GLU A 237 -7.61 29.75 -5.62
CA GLU A 237 -8.82 30.31 -6.22
C GLU A 237 -8.51 31.69 -6.82
N VAL A 238 -8.89 31.91 -8.08
CA VAL A 238 -8.61 33.16 -8.82
C VAL A 238 -9.88 33.61 -9.56
N LYS A 239 -10.16 34.91 -9.58
CA LYS A 239 -11.31 35.49 -10.28
C LYS A 239 -10.99 35.90 -11.70
N ARG A 240 -12.04 36.07 -12.52
CA ARG A 240 -11.94 36.71 -13.85
C ARG A 240 -11.30 38.10 -13.73
N GLY A 241 -10.32 38.38 -14.60
CA GLY A 241 -9.59 39.64 -14.63
C GLY A 241 -8.53 39.79 -13.53
N GLU A 242 -8.47 38.87 -12.57
CA GLU A 242 -7.48 38.88 -11.49
C GLU A 242 -6.13 38.35 -11.97
N THR A 243 -5.07 38.89 -11.38
CA THR A 243 -3.69 38.43 -11.57
C THR A 243 -3.31 37.54 -10.40
N PHE A 244 -2.69 36.41 -10.68
CA PHE A 244 -2.08 35.53 -9.70
C PHE A 244 -0.62 35.27 -10.06
N THR A 245 0.18 34.94 -9.04
CA THR A 245 1.59 34.59 -9.21
C THR A 245 1.78 33.09 -9.07
N VAL A 246 2.79 32.56 -9.77
CA VAL A 246 3.25 31.18 -9.57
C VAL A 246 4.78 31.15 -9.44
N PRO A 247 5.33 30.26 -8.61
CA PRO A 247 6.78 30.10 -8.51
C PRO A 247 7.38 29.57 -9.80
N ILE A 248 8.58 30.02 -10.14
CA ILE A 248 9.35 29.53 -11.30
C ILE A 248 10.82 29.33 -10.93
N ARG A 249 11.45 28.28 -11.45
CA ARG A 249 12.90 28.04 -11.26
C ARG A 249 13.68 28.28 -12.53
N HIS A 250 14.96 28.60 -12.35
CA HIS A 250 15.94 28.83 -13.42
C HIS A 250 15.52 29.88 -14.46
N TYR A 251 14.58 30.76 -14.09
CA TYR A 251 14.11 31.85 -14.92
C TYR A 251 15.06 33.06 -14.81
N GLY A 252 15.02 33.96 -15.78
CA GLY A 252 15.93 35.09 -15.87
C GLY A 252 15.58 36.00 -17.04
N GLU A 253 16.28 37.14 -17.15
CA GLU A 253 16.05 38.20 -18.16
C GLU A 253 16.06 37.71 -19.60
N GLN A 254 16.83 36.65 -19.88
CA GLN A 254 16.93 36.05 -21.20
C GLN A 254 15.67 35.25 -21.60
N TYR A 255 14.77 34.97 -20.65
CA TYR A 255 13.56 34.18 -20.89
C TYR A 255 12.30 35.05 -20.96
N SER A 256 11.33 34.62 -21.77
CA SER A 256 9.97 35.15 -21.79
C SER A 256 8.95 34.03 -21.99
N ILE A 257 7.72 34.21 -21.55
CA ILE A 257 6.61 33.27 -21.74
C ILE A 257 5.69 33.82 -22.82
N ASN A 258 5.60 33.13 -23.96
CA ASN A 258 4.77 33.57 -25.09
C ASN A 258 3.43 32.82 -25.21
N ARG A 259 3.23 31.79 -24.38
CA ARG A 259 1.97 31.07 -24.27
C ARG A 259 1.84 30.52 -22.85
N SER A 260 0.69 30.73 -22.27
CA SER A 260 0.28 30.19 -20.97
C SER A 260 -1.15 29.64 -21.10
N ARG A 261 -1.37 28.35 -20.79
CA ARG A 261 -2.66 27.68 -20.92
C ARG A 261 -3.04 26.92 -19.66
N PHE A 262 -4.29 27.05 -19.24
CA PHE A 262 -4.94 26.12 -18.32
C PHE A 262 -5.74 25.10 -19.09
N TYR A 263 -5.50 23.81 -18.85
CA TYR A 263 -6.34 22.74 -19.36
C TYR A 263 -7.40 22.36 -18.33
N TYR A 264 -8.62 22.11 -18.79
CA TYR A 264 -9.76 21.74 -17.96
C TYR A 264 -10.70 20.81 -18.72
N ILE A 265 -11.48 20.00 -18.01
CA ILE A 265 -12.57 19.24 -18.62
C ILE A 265 -13.78 20.16 -18.75
N ASP A 266 -14.21 20.39 -19.98
CA ASP A 266 -15.38 21.19 -20.26
C ASP A 266 -16.64 20.50 -19.72
N PRO A 267 -17.39 21.13 -18.80
CA PRO A 267 -18.52 20.47 -18.14
C PRO A 267 -19.71 20.23 -19.07
N GLY A 268 -19.81 20.97 -20.19
CA GLY A 268 -20.87 20.80 -21.17
C GLY A 268 -20.61 19.63 -22.12
N THR A 269 -19.35 19.36 -22.45
CA THR A 269 -18.96 18.37 -23.46
C THR A 269 -18.26 17.13 -22.89
N GLY A 270 -17.69 17.22 -21.68
CA GLY A 270 -16.87 16.18 -21.08
C GLY A 270 -15.48 16.01 -21.71
N TYR A 271 -15.11 16.85 -22.67
CA TYR A 271 -13.80 16.80 -23.34
C TYR A 271 -12.81 17.82 -22.76
N ILE A 272 -11.52 17.54 -22.96
CA ILE A 272 -10.44 18.46 -22.61
C ILE A 272 -10.58 19.75 -23.45
N SER A 273 -10.58 20.89 -22.77
CA SER A 273 -10.52 22.23 -23.33
C SER A 273 -9.37 23.01 -22.69
N PHE A 274 -9.12 24.24 -23.16
CA PHE A 274 -8.10 25.09 -22.57
C PHE A 274 -8.48 26.58 -22.55
N LEU A 275 -7.99 27.28 -21.54
CA LEU A 275 -8.02 28.74 -21.40
C LEU A 275 -6.60 29.28 -21.59
N THR A 276 -6.42 30.32 -22.39
CA THR A 276 -5.13 31.02 -22.50
C THR A 276 -5.07 32.17 -21.50
N LEU A 277 -4.02 32.22 -20.69
CA LEU A 277 -3.78 33.28 -19.71
C LEU A 277 -2.91 34.39 -20.31
N ASN A 278 -3.06 35.62 -19.80
CA ASN A 278 -2.19 36.72 -20.16
C ASN A 278 -0.95 36.69 -19.28
N TYR A 279 0.24 36.55 -19.86
CA TYR A 279 1.50 36.67 -19.12
C TYR A 279 1.77 38.15 -18.77
N MET A 280 1.97 38.43 -17.48
CA MET A 280 2.13 39.78 -16.96
C MET A 280 3.58 40.15 -16.64
N GLY A 281 4.51 39.20 -16.69
CA GLY A 281 5.93 39.40 -16.36
C GLY A 281 6.43 38.51 -15.23
N ALA A 282 7.71 38.63 -14.91
CA ALA A 282 8.33 38.04 -13.71
C ALA A 282 8.57 39.12 -12.65
N ASN A 283 8.74 38.70 -11.40
CA ASN A 283 9.23 39.60 -10.36
C ASN A 283 10.73 39.89 -10.54
N GLU A 284 11.27 40.89 -9.82
CA GLU A 284 12.67 41.32 -9.95
C GLU A 284 13.67 40.21 -9.61
N ALA A 285 13.29 39.26 -8.75
CA ALA A 285 14.11 38.12 -8.35
C ALA A 285 14.07 36.95 -9.36
N TYR A 286 13.24 37.03 -10.41
CA TYR A 286 13.01 35.97 -11.39
C TYR A 286 12.66 34.60 -10.78
N ASN A 287 12.04 34.58 -9.61
CA ASN A 287 11.58 33.35 -8.95
C ASN A 287 10.05 33.23 -8.93
N GLU A 288 9.33 34.22 -9.45
CA GLU A 288 7.87 34.17 -9.67
C GLU A 288 7.50 34.78 -11.02
N VAL A 289 6.45 34.24 -11.63
CA VAL A 289 5.80 34.80 -12.82
C VAL A 289 4.33 35.07 -12.56
N SER A 290 3.83 36.15 -13.14
CA SER A 290 2.45 36.62 -12.98
C SER A 290 1.62 36.31 -14.21
N PHE A 291 0.41 35.82 -14.00
CA PHE A 291 -0.58 35.58 -15.05
C PHE A 291 -1.91 36.24 -14.68
N GLN A 292 -2.58 36.82 -15.67
CA GLN A 292 -3.94 37.32 -15.52
C GLN A 292 -4.94 36.36 -16.18
N VAL A 293 -6.02 36.07 -15.46
CA VAL A 293 -7.17 35.32 -15.97
C VAL A 293 -8.00 36.24 -16.87
N PRO A 294 -8.29 35.87 -18.13
CA PRO A 294 -9.14 36.68 -19.01
C PRO A 294 -10.51 36.98 -18.39
N ALA A 295 -11.06 38.16 -18.67
CA ALA A 295 -12.35 38.59 -18.14
C ALA A 295 -13.52 37.71 -18.62
N ASP A 296 -13.36 37.03 -19.76
CA ASP A 296 -14.31 36.12 -20.38
C ASP A 296 -14.02 34.63 -20.08
N ALA A 297 -13.07 34.33 -19.18
CA ALA A 297 -12.72 32.96 -18.82
C ALA A 297 -13.93 32.17 -18.29
N PRO A 298 -14.10 30.88 -18.60
CA PRO A 298 -15.14 30.07 -17.97
C PRO A 298 -14.96 30.01 -16.44
N THR A 299 -16.07 30.01 -15.69
CA THR A 299 -16.08 29.90 -14.22
C THR A 299 -16.47 28.48 -13.79
N GLY A 300 -16.11 28.11 -12.55
CA GLY A 300 -16.43 26.80 -12.00
C GLY A 300 -15.60 25.66 -12.62
N ILE A 301 -14.58 26.00 -13.40
CA ILE A 301 -13.64 25.02 -13.96
C ILE A 301 -12.47 24.81 -13.00
N ASN A 302 -12.01 23.56 -12.94
CA ASN A 302 -10.81 23.17 -12.21
C ASN A 302 -9.72 22.77 -13.21
N LEU A 303 -8.48 23.07 -12.86
CA LEU A 303 -7.32 22.58 -13.60
C LEU A 303 -7.31 21.04 -13.62
N GLU A 304 -7.04 20.47 -14.79
CA GLU A 304 -6.72 19.04 -14.88
C GLU A 304 -5.32 18.78 -14.31
N SER A 305 -5.16 17.64 -13.64
CA SER A 305 -3.90 17.21 -13.03
C SER A 305 -2.76 17.02 -14.04
N ASP A 306 -3.07 16.60 -15.27
CA ASP A 306 -2.11 16.44 -16.36
C ASP A 306 -2.80 16.88 -17.67
N PRO A 307 -2.36 17.95 -18.36
CA PRO A 307 -1.07 18.62 -18.22
C PRO A 307 -1.09 19.93 -17.40
N GLY A 308 -2.12 20.24 -16.61
CA GLY A 308 -2.06 21.41 -15.72
C GLY A 308 -1.83 22.78 -16.39
N LEU A 309 -1.03 23.65 -15.75
CA LEU A 309 -0.66 25.00 -16.23
C LEU A 309 0.48 24.93 -17.23
N GLN A 310 0.15 24.96 -18.52
CA GLN A 310 1.12 24.94 -19.60
C GLN A 310 1.73 26.28 -19.96
N ILE A 311 3.05 26.41 -19.80
CA ILE A 311 3.81 27.53 -20.36
C ILE A 311 4.65 27.10 -21.56
N ARG A 312 4.88 28.04 -22.49
CA ARG A 312 5.88 27.93 -23.55
C ARG A 312 6.88 29.06 -23.41
N LEU A 313 8.14 28.69 -23.32
CA LEU A 313 9.25 29.60 -23.10
C LEU A 313 9.88 30.02 -24.43
N THR A 314 10.39 31.23 -24.42
CA THR A 314 11.32 31.76 -25.41
C THR A 314 12.64 32.09 -24.71
N TYR A 315 13.74 31.88 -25.41
CA TYR A 315 15.08 32.30 -24.99
C TYR A 315 15.58 33.33 -26.00
N GLN A 316 15.84 34.55 -25.54
CA GLN A 316 16.27 35.68 -26.38
C GLN A 316 15.38 35.86 -27.62
N GLY A 317 14.06 35.75 -27.43
CA GLY A 317 13.06 35.90 -28.49
C GLY A 317 12.88 34.68 -29.41
N SER A 318 13.70 33.65 -29.28
CA SER A 318 13.54 32.39 -30.02
C SER A 318 12.71 31.39 -29.24
N ASN A 319 11.77 30.70 -29.90
CA ASN A 319 11.02 29.62 -29.26
C ASN A 319 11.99 28.52 -28.82
N LEU A 320 11.91 28.11 -27.56
CA LEU A 320 12.57 26.90 -27.14
C LEU A 320 11.77 25.69 -27.67
N ALA A 321 12.47 24.71 -28.21
CA ALA A 321 11.93 23.39 -28.49
C ALA A 321 11.76 22.68 -27.14
N THR A 322 10.72 23.02 -26.37
CA THR A 322 10.47 22.37 -25.08
C THR A 322 9.61 21.13 -25.29
N ASN A 323 10.10 19.98 -24.80
CA ASN A 323 9.29 18.79 -24.59
C ASN A 323 8.45 18.97 -23.31
N GLY A 324 7.53 19.94 -23.33
CA GLY A 324 6.67 20.27 -22.18
C GLY A 324 7.44 20.93 -21.03
N THR A 325 6.86 21.95 -20.41
CA THR A 325 7.39 22.46 -19.14
C THR A 325 6.87 21.56 -18.02
N GLY A 326 7.67 21.34 -16.97
CA GLY A 326 7.27 20.48 -15.85
C GLY A 326 5.88 20.87 -15.32
N TYR A 327 4.95 19.92 -15.36
CA TYR A 327 3.60 20.11 -14.85
C TYR A 327 3.39 19.31 -13.60
N TYR A 328 2.80 20.00 -12.63
CA TYR A 328 2.21 19.38 -11.46
C TYR A 328 0.70 19.55 -11.49
N PRO A 329 -0.01 18.55 -10.94
CA PRO A 329 -1.41 18.66 -10.64
C PRO A 329 -1.63 19.54 -9.41
N HIS A 330 -1.69 20.86 -9.59
CA HIS A 330 -2.19 21.73 -8.52
C HIS A 330 -3.40 22.51 -8.99
N ASN A 331 -4.44 22.41 -8.17
CA ASN A 331 -5.78 22.87 -8.50
C ASN A 331 -5.80 24.40 -8.47
N ILE A 332 -5.56 25.05 -9.60
CA ILE A 332 -6.00 26.43 -9.79
C ILE A 332 -7.46 26.36 -10.21
N LYS A 333 -8.31 27.11 -9.52
CA LYS A 333 -9.76 27.10 -9.72
C LYS A 333 -10.22 28.51 -10.05
N ILE A 334 -10.94 28.65 -11.16
CA ILE A 334 -11.50 29.94 -11.57
C ILE A 334 -12.87 30.11 -10.94
N VAL A 335 -12.99 31.09 -10.06
CA VAL A 335 -14.20 31.41 -9.30
C VAL A 335 -14.84 32.71 -9.79
N GLU A 336 -16.06 33.00 -9.31
CA GLU A 336 -16.79 34.24 -9.60
C GLU A 336 -16.17 35.48 -8.92
#